data_AF-A0A3L7X5F0-F1
#
_entry.id   AF-A0A3L7X5F0-F1
#
_cell.length_a   1.000
_cell.length_b   1.000
_cell.length_c   1.000
_cell.angle_alpha   90.00
_cell.angle_beta   90.00
_cell.angle_gamma   90.00
#
_symmetry.space_group_name_H-M   'P 1'
#
loop_
_entity.id
_entity.type
_entity.pdbx_description
1 polymer ?
#
loop_
_entity_poly.entity_id
_entity_poly.type
_entity_poly.pdbx_seq_one_letter_code
_entity_poly.pdbx_strand_id
1 'polypeptide(L)'
;MNVVLNTEEANTVMSLVTAQLIDQGGLTEAGKKAIREWRRDLTPGMIPLDAFTLRLNVAIGNFIDERTSRMMRTRGQVKEQVRK
;
A
#
# COMPACT_ATOMS: atom_id res chain seq x y z
N MET A 1 -11.70 -4.94 8.18
CA MET A 1 -10.69 -6.02 8.00
C MET A 1 -9.37 -5.40 8.41
N ASN A 2 -8.72 -5.90 9.46
CA ASN A 2 -7.57 -5.23 10.05
C ASN A 2 -6.28 -5.81 9.46
N VAL A 3 -5.85 -5.29 8.31
CA VAL A 3 -4.50 -5.53 7.82
C VAL A 3 -3.60 -4.50 8.49
N VAL A 4 -2.71 -4.97 9.35
CA VAL A 4 -1.70 -4.15 10.01
C VAL A 4 -0.37 -4.85 9.80
N LEU A 5 0.52 -4.20 9.05
CA LEU A 5 1.87 -4.69 8.76
C LEU A 5 2.81 -4.26 9.89
N ASN A 6 3.69 -5.18 10.29
CA ASN A 6 4.89 -4.82 11.04
C ASN A 6 5.97 -4.23 10.10
N THR A 7 7.06 -3.75 10.68
CA THR A 7 8.16 -3.08 9.96
C THR A 7 8.82 -3.97 8.90
N GLU A 8 8.98 -5.28 9.17
CA GLU A 8 9.56 -6.24 8.23
C GLU A 8 8.62 -6.57 7.07
N GLU A 9 7.33 -6.72 7.37
CA GLU A 9 6.29 -6.95 6.36
C GLU A 9 6.14 -5.73 5.45
N ALA A 10 6.16 -4.51 6.02
CA ALA A 10 6.14 -3.28 5.24
C ALA A 10 7.37 -3.14 4.33
N ASN A 11 8.56 -3.51 4.82
CA ASN A 11 9.78 -3.53 4.02
C ASN A 11 9.68 -4.55 2.86
N THR A 12 9.09 -5.72 3.13
CA THR A 12 8.88 -6.77 2.13
C THR A 12 7.95 -6.30 1.02
N VAL A 13 6.80 -5.73 1.38
CA VAL A 13 5.84 -5.17 0.43
C VAL A 13 6.48 -4.05 -0.40
N MET A 14 7.18 -3.11 0.25
CA MET A 14 7.93 -2.04 -0.42
C MET A 14 8.95 -2.61 -1.41
N SER A 15 9.71 -3.62 -1.03
CA SER A 15 10.72 -4.25 -1.88
C SER A 15 10.12 -4.90 -3.12
N LEU A 16 8.96 -5.57 -2.99
CA LEU A 16 8.25 -6.17 -4.12
C LEU A 16 7.71 -5.12 -5.08
N VAL A 17 7.05 -4.08 -4.56
CA VAL A 17 6.47 -3.01 -5.39
C VAL A 17 7.56 -2.25 -6.13
N THR A 18 8.66 -1.92 -5.45
CA THR A 18 9.77 -1.20 -6.08
C THR A 18 10.55 -2.04 -7.08
N ALA A 19 10.69 -3.35 -6.87
CA ALA A 19 11.27 -4.25 -7.87
C ALA A 19 10.43 -4.24 -9.16
N GLN A 20 9.13 -4.43 -9.02
CA GLN A 20 8.18 -4.38 -10.14
C GLN A 20 8.24 -3.04 -10.88
N LEU A 21 8.36 -1.93 -10.15
CA LEU A 21 8.45 -0.59 -10.73
C LEU A 21 9.78 -0.37 -11.48
N ILE A 22 10.90 -0.87 -10.96
CA ILE A 22 12.21 -0.79 -11.62
C ILE A 22 12.22 -1.60 -12.91
N ASP A 23 11.62 -2.80 -12.89
CA ASP A 23 11.68 -3.75 -14.00
C ASP A 23 10.68 -3.42 -15.10
N GLN A 24 9.47 -2.99 -14.72
CA GLN A 24 8.35 -2.85 -15.66
C GLN A 24 7.79 -1.43 -15.77
N GLY A 25 8.24 -0.50 -14.91
CA GLY A 25 7.72 0.88 -14.86
C GLY A 25 8.21 1.82 -15.97
N GLY A 26 9.03 1.35 -16.91
CA GLY A 26 9.55 2.19 -18.00
C GLY A 26 10.42 3.35 -17.53
N LEU A 27 11.05 3.22 -16.35
CA LEU A 27 11.84 4.29 -15.74
C LEU A 27 13.17 4.49 -16.46
N THR A 28 13.63 5.75 -16.48
CA THR A 28 15.01 6.08 -16.85
C THR A 28 16.00 5.48 -15.85
N GLU A 29 17.27 5.32 -16.24
CA GLU A 29 18.30 4.83 -15.33
C GLU A 29 18.48 5.71 -14.09
N ALA A 30 18.32 7.04 -14.25
CA ALA A 30 18.30 7.97 -13.13
C ALA A 30 17.13 7.69 -12.16
N GLY A 31 15.93 7.43 -12.70
CA GLY A 31 14.77 7.06 -11.89
C GLY A 31 14.95 5.73 -11.15
N LYS A 32 15.50 4.72 -11.83
CA LYS A 32 15.83 3.42 -11.20
C LYS A 32 16.85 3.60 -10.07
N LYS A 33 17.88 4.42 -10.28
CA LYS A 33 18.89 4.73 -9.26
C LYS A 33 18.26 5.41 -8.03
N ALA A 34 17.42 6.42 -8.24
CA ALA A 34 16.75 7.13 -7.15
C ALA A 34 15.89 6.19 -6.28
N ILE A 35 15.16 5.24 -6.89
CA ILE A 35 14.39 4.25 -6.13
C ILE A 35 15.29 3.33 -5.31
N ARG A 36 16.42 2.88 -5.88
CA ARG A 36 17.38 2.02 -5.16
C ARG A 36 17.99 2.76 -3.97
N GLU A 37 18.33 4.03 -4.13
CA GLU A 37 18.84 4.88 -3.06
C GLU A 37 17.78 5.09 -1.96
N TRP A 38 16.55 5.45 -2.35
CA TRP A 38 15.43 5.57 -1.42
C TRP A 38 15.16 4.29 -0.61
N ARG A 39 15.25 3.10 -1.25
CA ARG A 39 15.13 1.82 -0.54
C ARG A 39 16.23 1.62 0.50
N ARG A 40 17.45 2.08 0.23
CA ARG A 40 18.59 1.96 1.14
C ARG A 40 18.35 2.74 2.43
N ASP A 41 17.67 3.88 2.34
CA ASP A 41 17.31 4.70 3.49
C ASP A 41 16.18 4.08 4.34
N LEU A 42 15.49 3.08 3.80
CA LEU A 42 14.37 2.36 4.42
C LEU A 42 14.71 0.90 4.75
N THR A 43 15.91 0.69 5.28
CA THR A 43 16.39 -0.64 5.71
C THR A 43 15.89 -0.99 7.13
N PRO A 44 15.62 -2.27 7.46
CA PRO A 44 15.27 -2.68 8.82
C PRO A 44 16.22 -2.12 9.89
N GLY A 45 15.65 -1.64 11.00
CA GLY A 45 16.39 -0.98 12.09
C GLY A 45 16.61 0.53 11.91
N MET A 46 16.19 1.11 10.78
CA MET A 46 16.26 2.55 10.54
C MET A 46 14.92 3.23 10.89
N ILE A 47 14.97 4.33 11.66
CA ILE A 47 13.80 5.14 12.06
C ILE A 47 12.87 5.50 10.86
N PRO A 48 13.39 5.84 9.66
CA PRO A 48 12.55 6.13 8.51
C PRO A 48 11.60 4.98 8.11
N LEU A 49 11.98 3.72 8.33
CA LEU A 49 11.15 2.57 7.96
C LEU A 49 9.95 2.40 8.89
N ASP A 50 10.08 2.70 10.19
CA ASP A 50 8.94 2.67 11.13
C ASP A 50 7.91 3.73 10.76
N ALA A 51 8.38 4.95 10.45
CA ALA A 51 7.53 6.03 9.99
C ALA A 51 6.85 5.68 8.65
N PHE A 52 7.55 5.01 7.74
CA PHE A 52 6.98 4.51 6.50
C PHE A 52 5.90 3.44 6.77
N THR A 53 6.16 2.51 7.67
CA THR A 53 5.24 1.42 8.07
C THR A 53 3.93 1.98 8.60
N LEU A 54 4.01 3.00 9.48
CA LEU A 54 2.83 3.68 9.99
C LEU A 54 1.99 4.31 8.86
N ARG A 55 2.64 5.05 7.95
CA ARG A 55 1.94 5.68 6.81
C ARG A 55 1.32 4.64 5.88
N LEU A 56 2.02 3.54 5.63
CA LEU A 56 1.53 2.46 4.78
C LEU A 56 0.28 1.81 5.38
N ASN A 57 0.29 1.52 6.69
CA ASN A 57 -0.87 0.96 7.38
C ASN A 57 -2.09 1.89 7.33
N VAL A 58 -1.89 3.20 7.55
CA VAL A 58 -2.98 4.19 7.42
C VAL A 58 -3.55 4.20 6.00
N ALA A 59 -2.69 4.21 4.98
CA ALA A 59 -3.12 4.21 3.59
C ALA A 59 -3.90 2.94 3.21
N ILE A 60 -3.41 1.77 3.63
CA ILE A 60 -4.07 0.47 3.39
C ILE A 60 -5.43 0.43 4.09
N GLY A 61 -5.49 0.84 5.37
CA GLY A 61 -6.72 0.87 6.15
C GLY A 61 -7.79 1.74 5.47
N ASN A 62 -7.43 2.99 5.13
CA ASN A 62 -8.33 3.91 4.44
C ASN A 62 -8.84 3.34 3.11
N PHE A 63 -7.95 2.74 2.31
CA PHE A 63 -8.33 2.14 1.02
C PHE A 63 -9.32 0.97 1.20
N ILE A 64 -9.07 0.09 2.18
CA ILE A 64 -9.96 -1.03 2.48
C ILE A 64 -11.32 -0.50 2.94
N ASP A 65 -11.34 0.46 3.87
CA ASP A 65 -12.58 1.00 4.44
C ASP A 65 -13.42 1.73 3.38
N GLU A 66 -12.80 2.51 2.51
CA GLU A 66 -13.49 3.14 1.37
C GLU A 66 -14.09 2.12 0.41
N ARG A 67 -13.35 1.03 0.12
CA ARG A 67 -13.83 -0.05 -0.75
C ARG A 67 -14.98 -0.81 -0.10
N THR A 68 -14.86 -1.16 1.17
CA THR A 68 -15.91 -1.83 1.94
C THR A 68 -17.17 -0.95 2.02
N SER A 69 -17.01 0.34 2.29
CA SER A 69 -18.12 1.31 2.34
C SER A 69 -18.86 1.40 1.01
N ARG A 70 -18.12 1.47 -0.12
CA ARG A 70 -18.71 1.44 -1.47
C ARG A 70 -19.49 0.15 -1.72
N MET A 71 -18.90 -1.01 -1.40
CA MET A 71 -19.57 -2.30 -1.57
C MET A 71 -20.85 -2.42 -0.73
N MET A 72 -20.85 -1.93 0.50
CA MET A 72 -22.03 -1.94 1.36
C MET A 72 -23.14 -1.04 0.81
N ARG A 73 -22.81 0.15 0.29
CA ARG A 73 -23.78 1.04 -0.37
C ARG A 73 -24.44 0.38 -1.58
N THR A 74 -23.66 -0.23 -2.47
CA THR A 74 -24.20 -0.93 -3.65
C THR A 74 -25.10 -2.11 -3.25
N ARG A 75 -24.71 -2.91 -2.27
CA ARG A 75 -25.55 -4.03 -1.78
C ARG A 75 -26.81 -3.57 -1.05
N GLY A 76 -26.74 -2.44 -0.34
CA GLY A 76 -27.90 -1.80 0.28
C GLY A 76 -28.94 -1.37 -0.75
N GLN A 77 -28.50 -0.73 -1.84
CA GLN A 77 -29.37 -0.33 -2.95
C GLN A 77 -30.05 -1.54 -3.63
N VAL A 78 -29.31 -2.65 -3.83
CA VAL A 78 -29.90 -3.87 -4.39
C VAL A 78 -30.98 -4.46 -3.46
N LYS A 79 -30.79 -4.44 -2.14
CA LYS A 79 -31.81 -4.93 -1.19
C LYS A 79 -33.06 -4.05 -1.14
N GLU A 80 -32.93 -2.75 -1.35
CA GLU A 80 -34.06 -1.82 -1.32
C GLU A 80 -34.92 -1.90 -2.59
N GLN A 81 -34.30 -2.16 -3.75
CA GLN A 81 -35.04 -2.38 -5.01
C GLN A 81 -35.82 -3.70 -5.05
N VAL A 82 -35.35 -4.75 -4.36
CA VAL A 82 -36.05 -6.05 -4.30
C VAL A 82 -37.25 -6.02 -3.32
N ARG A 83 -37.38 -4.96 -2.51
CA ARG A 83 -38.46 -4.79 -1.52
C ARG A 83 -39.57 -3.82 -1.93
N LYS A 84 -39.57 -3.32 -3.17
CA LYS A 84 -40.67 -2.56 -3.76
C LYS A 84 -41.39 -3.40 -4.80
#